data_AF-A0A358EDS1-F1
#
_entry.id   AF-A0A358EDS1-F1
#
_cell.length_a   1.000
_cell.length_b   1.000
_cell.length_c   1.000
_cell.angle_alpha   90.00
_cell.angle_beta   90.00
_cell.angle_gamma   90.00
#
_symmetry.space_group_name_H-M   'P 1'
#
loop_
_entity.id
_entity.type
_entity.pdbx_description
1 polymer ?
#
loop_
_entity_poly.entity_id
_entity_poly.type
_entity_poly.pdbx_seq_one_letter_code
_entity_poly.pdbx_strand_id
1 'polypeptide(L)'
;MDRRTAIRTLASVSVLPVLDPERATELLDARRVIVADKHASTSLSQPELDIVGLVADIILPRTDSPSATDLDVPAFIDLIMSEWMDDKDSEDFRLGLRTLDTEAVVRFGIGFTESSADQQHILVSEL
;
A
#
# COMPACT_ATOMS: atom_id res chain seq x y z
N MET A 1 -27.74 -17.89 -13.08
CA MET A 1 -26.48 -17.41 -13.69
C MET A 1 -25.57 -16.93 -12.57
N ASP A 2 -24.39 -17.54 -12.42
CA ASP A 2 -23.42 -17.16 -11.41
C ASP A 2 -22.67 -15.91 -11.88
N ARG A 3 -22.57 -14.90 -11.02
CA ARG A 3 -21.87 -13.62 -11.27
C ARG A 3 -20.44 -13.88 -11.75
N ARG A 4 -19.83 -14.94 -11.21
CA ARG A 4 -18.47 -15.39 -11.56
C ARG A 4 -18.39 -15.96 -12.96
N THR A 5 -19.42 -16.68 -13.41
CA THR A 5 -19.49 -17.22 -14.77
C THR A 5 -19.62 -16.08 -15.78
N ALA A 6 -20.50 -15.11 -15.53
CA ALA A 6 -20.70 -13.97 -16.42
C ALA A 6 -19.42 -13.14 -16.63
N ILE A 7 -18.67 -12.87 -15.55
CA ILE A 7 -17.38 -12.17 -15.63
C ILE A 7 -16.36 -12.99 -16.42
N ARG A 8 -16.33 -14.31 -16.24
CA ARG A 8 -15.40 -15.20 -16.95
C ARG A 8 -15.70 -15.29 -18.45
N THR A 9 -16.97 -15.32 -18.85
CA THR A 9 -17.35 -15.34 -20.27
C THR A 9 -17.00 -14.01 -20.95
N LEU A 10 -17.20 -12.89 -20.27
CA LEU A 10 -16.82 -11.58 -20.80
C LEU A 10 -15.29 -11.48 -21.00
N ALA A 11 -14.52 -11.97 -20.02
CA ALA A 11 -13.06 -11.99 -20.10
C ALA A 11 -12.53 -12.90 -21.23
N SER A 12 -13.21 -14.01 -21.54
CA SER A 12 -12.79 -14.92 -22.62
C SER A 12 -12.95 -14.36 -24.03
N VAL A 13 -13.82 -13.37 -24.24
CA VAL A 13 -14.03 -12.73 -25.56
C VAL A 13 -12.89 -11.76 -25.90
N SER A 14 -12.15 -11.26 -24.89
CA SER A 14 -11.08 -10.27 -25.06
C SER A 14 -9.71 -10.84 -25.47
N VAL A 15 -9.54 -12.17 -25.49
CA VAL A 15 -8.23 -12.83 -25.74
C VAL A 15 -7.97 -13.10 -27.24
N LEU A 16 -8.94 -12.82 -28.12
CA LEU A 16 -8.82 -13.12 -29.55
C LEU A 16 -7.75 -12.34 -30.37
N PRO A 17 -7.16 -11.19 -29.96
CA PRO A 17 -6.12 -10.55 -30.78
C PRO A 17 -4.69 -11.04 -30.50
N VAL A 18 -4.51 -12.10 -29.69
CA VAL A 18 -3.17 -12.62 -29.27
C VAL A 18 -2.32 -13.21 -30.40
N LEU A 19 -2.84 -13.30 -31.63
CA LEU A 19 -2.11 -13.87 -32.77
C LEU A 19 -1.31 -12.85 -33.60
N ASP A 20 -1.47 -11.54 -33.36
CA ASP A 20 -0.68 -10.50 -34.02
C ASP A 20 0.42 -9.95 -33.08
N PRO A 21 1.71 -10.14 -33.40
CA PRO A 21 2.81 -9.64 -32.57
C PRO A 21 2.84 -8.11 -32.44
N GLU A 22 2.23 -7.38 -33.38
CA GLU A 22 2.07 -5.92 -33.30
C GLU A 22 1.01 -5.48 -32.28
N ARG A 23 0.00 -6.32 -31.99
CA ARG A 23 -1.03 -6.03 -30.99
C ARG A 23 -0.70 -6.58 -29.61
N ALA A 24 0.28 -7.48 -29.54
CA ALA A 24 0.80 -8.00 -28.27
C ALA A 24 1.45 -6.88 -27.44
N THR A 25 2.15 -5.94 -28.07
CA THR A 25 2.71 -4.76 -27.38
C THR A 25 1.60 -3.83 -26.89
N GLU A 26 0.57 -3.56 -27.70
CA GLU A 26 -0.60 -2.77 -27.29
C GLU A 26 -1.32 -3.40 -26.08
N LEU A 27 -1.45 -4.72 -26.06
CA LEU A 27 -2.08 -5.45 -24.96
C LEU A 27 -1.19 -5.46 -23.70
N LEU A 28 0.13 -5.55 -23.87
CA LEU A 28 1.08 -5.44 -22.75
C LEU A 28 1.10 -4.03 -22.18
N ASP A 29 1.01 -2.99 -23.02
CA ASP A 29 0.88 -1.60 -22.58
C ASP A 29 -0.47 -1.34 -21.94
N ALA A 30 -1.57 -1.88 -22.46
CA ALA A 30 -2.88 -1.80 -21.83
C ALA A 30 -2.93 -2.56 -20.51
N ARG A 31 -2.31 -3.75 -20.43
CA ARG A 31 -2.13 -4.48 -19.17
C ARG A 31 -1.25 -3.69 -18.22
N ARG A 32 -0.20 -3.03 -18.71
CA ARG A 32 0.64 -2.15 -17.92
C ARG A 32 -0.16 -0.95 -17.41
N VAL A 33 -1.05 -0.36 -18.18
CA VAL A 33 -1.96 0.70 -17.72
C VAL A 33 -2.94 0.17 -16.67
N ILE A 34 -3.58 -0.99 -16.90
CA ILE A 34 -4.53 -1.59 -15.95
C ILE A 34 -3.85 -2.05 -14.65
N VAL A 35 -2.58 -2.48 -14.72
CA VAL A 35 -1.78 -2.92 -13.57
C VAL A 35 -1.02 -1.76 -12.91
N ALA A 36 -0.63 -0.74 -13.68
CA ALA A 36 0.01 0.48 -13.18
C ALA A 36 -1.00 1.47 -12.59
N ASP A 37 -2.27 1.37 -12.97
CA ASP A 37 -3.38 2.08 -12.30
C ASP A 37 -3.82 1.35 -11.02
N LYS A 38 -2.85 0.78 -10.29
CA LYS A 38 -2.97 0.57 -8.86
C LYS A 38 -2.65 1.91 -8.19
N HIS A 39 -3.64 2.82 -8.21
CA HIS A 39 -3.69 4.07 -7.43
C HIS A 39 -2.32 4.70 -7.15
N ALA A 40 -1.72 5.31 -8.18
CA ALA A 40 -0.52 6.12 -8.02
C ALA A 40 -0.88 7.45 -7.33
N SER A 41 -1.36 7.38 -6.08
CA SER A 41 -1.11 8.48 -5.15
C SER A 41 0.40 8.51 -4.88
N THR A 42 0.92 9.70 -4.61
CA THR A 42 2.34 9.92 -4.29
C THR A 42 2.43 10.96 -3.18
N SER A 43 1.43 10.98 -2.29
CA SER A 43 1.35 11.96 -1.20
C SER A 43 2.37 11.65 -0.10
N LEU A 44 2.58 10.36 0.14
CA LEU A 44 3.60 9.81 1.02
C LEU A 44 4.84 9.41 0.23
N SER A 45 6.00 9.69 0.80
CA SER A 45 7.28 9.17 0.33
C SER A 45 7.43 7.68 0.64
N GLN A 46 8.33 6.99 -0.06
CA GLN A 46 8.58 5.55 0.21
C GLN A 46 8.96 5.27 1.68
N PRO A 47 9.84 6.05 2.35
CA PRO A 47 10.13 5.83 3.76
C PRO A 47 8.91 6.00 4.68
N GLU A 48 8.01 6.94 4.37
CA GLU A 48 6.77 7.12 5.12
C GLU A 48 5.81 5.94 4.90
N LEU A 49 5.70 5.44 3.66
CA LEU A 49 4.93 4.23 3.36
C LEU A 49 5.46 2.99 4.08
N ASP A 50 6.78 2.86 4.22
CA ASP A 50 7.42 1.75 4.94
C ASP A 50 7.07 1.79 6.44
N ILE A 51 7.07 2.98 7.06
CA ILE A 51 6.62 3.18 8.45
C ILE A 51 5.13 2.84 8.57
N VAL A 52 4.29 3.36 7.67
CA VAL A 52 2.84 3.10 7.66
C VAL A 52 2.55 1.61 7.53
N GLY A 53 3.25 0.90 6.64
CA GLY A 53 3.11 -0.54 6.46
C GLY A 53 3.44 -1.34 7.73
N LEU A 54 4.56 -1.04 8.38
CA LEU A 54 4.94 -1.69 9.63
C LEU A 54 3.94 -1.41 10.76
N VAL A 55 3.53 -0.15 10.93
CA VAL A 55 2.51 0.21 11.93
C VAL A 55 1.20 -0.50 11.65
N ALA A 56 0.75 -0.52 10.39
CA ALA A 56 -0.49 -1.15 9.99
C ALA A 56 -0.46 -2.67 10.22
N ASP A 57 0.65 -3.34 9.91
CA ASP A 57 0.83 -4.77 10.17
C ASP A 57 0.99 -5.08 11.66
N ILE A 58 1.49 -4.15 12.49
CA ILE A 58 1.50 -4.32 13.95
C ILE A 58 0.08 -4.26 14.51
N ILE A 59 -0.75 -3.36 14.00
CA ILE A 59 -2.16 -3.21 14.44
C ILE A 59 -3.02 -4.37 13.90
N LEU A 60 -2.83 -4.75 12.63
CA LEU A 60 -3.54 -5.81 11.93
C LEU A 60 -2.54 -6.84 11.36
N PRO A 61 -1.98 -7.69 12.24
CA PRO A 61 -1.00 -8.67 11.83
C PRO A 61 -1.61 -9.79 11.00
N ARG A 62 -0.76 -10.48 10.25
CA ARG A 62 -1.16 -11.73 9.60
C ARG A 62 -1.47 -12.78 10.67
N THR A 63 -2.66 -13.34 10.62
CA THR A 63 -3.10 -14.46 11.46
C THR A 63 -3.74 -15.52 10.57
N ASP A 64 -4.96 -15.97 10.87
CA ASP A 64 -5.79 -16.74 9.94
C ASP A 64 -6.34 -15.87 8.80
N SER A 65 -6.29 -14.53 8.96
CA SER A 65 -6.55 -13.55 7.91
C SER A 65 -5.25 -12.91 7.39
N PRO A 66 -5.24 -12.38 6.15
CA PRO A 66 -4.14 -11.55 5.63
C PRO A 66 -3.86 -10.34 6.54
N SER A 67 -2.64 -9.81 6.48
CA SER A 67 -2.25 -8.58 7.18
C SER A 67 -2.74 -7.32 6.49
N ALA A 68 -2.49 -6.14 7.10
CA ALA A 68 -2.80 -4.87 6.47
C ALA A 68 -2.06 -4.67 5.14
N THR A 69 -0.76 -4.96 5.09
CA THR A 69 0.04 -4.84 3.88
C THR A 69 -0.41 -5.81 2.79
N ASP A 70 -0.85 -7.02 3.15
CA ASP A 70 -1.43 -7.97 2.19
C ASP A 70 -2.69 -7.45 1.49
N LEU A 71 -3.38 -6.51 2.13
CA LEU A 71 -4.60 -5.88 1.65
C LEU A 71 -4.35 -4.49 1.05
N ASP A 72 -3.09 -4.11 0.84
CA ASP A 72 -2.69 -2.82 0.23
C ASP A 72 -3.14 -1.60 1.06
N VAL A 73 -3.26 -1.76 2.39
CA VAL A 73 -3.65 -0.67 3.30
C VAL A 73 -2.74 0.55 3.20
N PRO A 74 -1.40 0.44 3.07
CA PRO A 74 -0.54 1.62 2.90
C PRO A 74 -0.89 2.45 1.65
N ALA A 75 -1.18 1.79 0.53
CA ALA A 75 -1.61 2.46 -0.70
C ALA A 75 -2.98 3.13 -0.54
N PHE A 76 -3.88 2.50 0.23
CA PHE A 76 -5.16 3.11 0.57
C PHE A 76 -5.00 4.37 1.44
N ILE A 77 -4.12 4.35 2.44
CA ILE A 77 -3.83 5.51 3.28
C ILE A 77 -3.26 6.66 2.44
N ASP A 78 -2.34 6.36 1.53
CA ASP A 78 -1.77 7.36 0.62
C ASP A 78 -2.82 8.00 -0.31
N LEU A 79 -3.80 7.21 -0.77
CA LEU A 79 -4.94 7.72 -1.54
C LEU A 79 -5.87 8.61 -0.70
N ILE A 80 -6.15 8.23 0.55
CA ILE A 80 -6.94 9.08 1.46
C ILE A 80 -6.22 10.40 1.71
N MET A 81 -4.91 10.34 1.90
CA MET A 81 -4.10 11.54 2.13
C MET A 81 -4.01 12.45 0.90
N SER A 82 -4.03 11.92 -0.33
CA SER A 82 -4.04 12.76 -1.54
C SER A 82 -5.40 13.36 -1.86
N GLU A 83 -6.48 12.60 -1.68
CA GLU A 83 -7.80 13.00 -2.18
C GLU A 83 -8.72 13.60 -1.11
N TRP A 84 -8.47 13.35 0.18
CA TRP A 84 -9.43 13.67 1.26
C TRP A 84 -8.87 14.51 2.41
N MET A 85 -7.57 14.42 2.70
CA MET A 85 -6.97 15.20 3.80
C MET A 85 -6.70 16.64 3.35
N ASP A 86 -6.94 17.59 4.26
CA ASP A 86 -6.45 18.95 4.07
C ASP A 86 -4.96 19.07 4.44
N ASP A 87 -4.35 20.22 4.14
CA ASP A 87 -2.93 20.45 4.40
C ASP A 87 -2.57 20.29 5.89
N LYS A 88 -3.47 20.69 6.80
CA LYS A 88 -3.21 20.64 8.24
C LYS A 88 -3.19 19.18 8.70
N ASP A 89 -4.21 18.42 8.33
CA ASP A 89 -4.33 17.01 8.74
C ASP A 89 -3.23 16.16 8.08
N SER A 90 -2.85 16.46 6.84
CA SER A 90 -1.71 15.83 6.17
C SER A 90 -0.38 16.09 6.90
N GLU A 91 -0.13 17.34 7.34
CA GLU A 91 1.08 17.67 8.10
C GLU A 91 1.08 17.07 9.50
N ASP A 92 -0.07 17.02 10.17
CA ASP A 92 -0.21 16.36 11.48
C ASP A 92 0.08 14.84 11.35
N PHE A 93 -0.39 14.20 10.27
CA PHE A 93 -0.09 12.81 9.99
C PHE A 93 1.41 12.56 9.78
N ARG A 94 2.07 13.37 8.91
CA ARG A 94 3.52 13.29 8.69
C ARG A 94 4.32 13.58 9.96
N LEU A 95 3.85 14.51 10.80
CA LEU A 95 4.46 14.77 12.09
C LEU A 95 4.44 13.52 12.98
N GLY A 96 3.31 12.81 13.04
CA GLY A 96 3.20 11.53 13.75
C GLY A 96 4.22 10.50 13.28
N LEU A 97 4.37 10.32 11.95
CA LEU A 97 5.37 9.40 11.39
C LEU A 97 6.80 9.77 11.79
N ARG A 98 7.16 11.06 11.72
CA ARG A 98 8.49 11.56 12.12
C ARG A 98 8.73 11.41 13.61
N THR A 99 7.71 11.64 14.43
CA THR A 99 7.80 11.48 15.89
C THR A 99 8.07 10.02 16.25
N LEU A 100 7.38 9.08 15.62
CA LEU A 100 7.60 7.65 15.84
C LEU A 100 9.05 7.24 15.48
N ASP A 101 9.54 7.69 14.34
CA ASP A 101 10.92 7.41 13.91
C ASP A 101 11.96 8.06 14.86
N THR A 102 11.69 9.28 15.32
CA THR A 102 12.54 9.99 16.29
C THR A 102 12.57 9.25 17.63
N GLU A 103 11.42 8.76 18.13
CA GLU A 103 11.36 7.99 19.37
C GLU A 103 12.15 6.67 19.26
N ALA A 104 12.13 6.00 18.11
CA ALA A 104 12.96 4.83 17.86
C ALA A 104 14.45 5.16 17.97
N VAL A 105 14.90 6.25 17.34
CA VAL A 105 16.29 6.70 17.41
C VAL A 105 16.67 7.08 18.84
N VAL A 106 15.82 7.79 19.56
CA VAL A 106 16.09 8.24 20.95
C VAL A 106 16.21 7.04 21.90
N ARG A 107 15.36 6.03 21.76
CA ARG A 107 15.30 4.91 22.72
C ARG A 107 16.24 3.76 22.36
N PHE A 108 16.45 3.51 21.07
CA PHE A 108 17.16 2.33 20.58
C PHE A 108 18.38 2.66 19.71
N GLY A 109 18.56 3.91 19.31
CA GLY A 109 19.71 4.37 18.52
C GLY A 109 19.61 4.10 17.01
N ILE A 110 18.47 3.58 16.54
CA ILE A 110 18.21 3.21 15.14
C ILE A 110 16.78 3.63 14.75
N GLY A 111 16.53 3.83 13.45
CA GLY A 111 15.21 4.24 12.95
C GLY A 111 14.13 3.18 13.23
N PHE A 112 12.86 3.58 13.16
CA PHE A 112 11.73 2.69 13.46
C PHE A 112 11.69 1.49 12.52
N THR A 113 11.87 1.71 11.22
CA THR A 113 11.87 0.65 10.19
C THR A 113 13.05 -0.31 10.34
N GLU A 114 14.17 0.16 10.89
CA GLU A 114 15.39 -0.63 11.13
C GLU A 114 15.39 -1.31 12.51
N SER A 115 14.45 -0.96 13.39
CA SER A 115 14.34 -1.52 14.74
C SER A 115 13.86 -2.97 14.72
N SER A 116 14.14 -3.72 15.79
CA SER A 116 13.62 -5.09 15.93
C SER A 116 12.10 -5.10 16.06
N ALA A 117 11.45 -6.23 15.73
CA ALA A 117 10.00 -6.36 15.87
C ALA A 117 9.52 -6.04 17.29
N ASP A 118 10.23 -6.49 18.32
CA ASP A 118 9.90 -6.19 19.72
C ASP A 118 10.00 -4.68 20.02
N GLN A 119 11.02 -3.99 19.50
CA GLN A 119 11.19 -2.54 19.65
C GLN A 119 10.07 -1.77 18.94
N GLN A 120 9.70 -2.19 17.73
CA GLN A 120 8.60 -1.60 16.98
C GLN A 120 7.26 -1.77 17.71
N HIS A 121 6.99 -2.97 18.25
CA HIS A 121 5.79 -3.25 19.03
C HIS A 121 5.69 -2.39 20.29
N ILE A 122 6.80 -2.18 21.01
CA ILE A 122 6.84 -1.30 22.19
C ILE A 122 6.41 0.11 21.80
N LEU A 123 7.02 0.69 20.76
CA LEU A 123 6.73 2.06 20.32
C LEU A 123 5.27 2.22 19.87
N VAL A 124 4.75 1.29 19.07
CA VAL A 124 3.37 1.36 18.56
C VAL A 124 2.34 1.18 19.67
N SER A 125 2.64 0.39 20.71
CA SER A 125 1.74 0.20 21.85
C SER A 125 1.62 1.42 22.77
N GLU A 126 2.50 2.40 22.61
CA GLU A 126 2.55 3.65 23.39
C GLU A 126 2.02 4.87 22.63
N LEU A 127 1.55 4.70 21.38
CA LEU A 127 0.85 5.73 20.60
C LEU A 127 -0.54 6.02 21.16
#